data_AF-A0A0Q4URS0-F1
#
_entry.id   AF-A0A0Q4URS0-F1
#
_cell.length_a   1.000
_cell.length_b   1.000
_cell.length_c   1.000
_cell.angle_alpha   90.00
_cell.angle_beta   90.00
_cell.angle_gamma   90.00
#
_symmetry.space_group_name_H-M   'P 1'
#
loop_
_entity.id
_entity.type
_entity.pdbx_description
1 polymer ?
#
loop_
_entity_poly.entity_id
_entity_poly.type
_entity_poly.pdbx_seq_one_letter_code
_entity_poly.pdbx_strand_id
1 'polypeptide(L)'
;MQPSPKADVTAALIALTGQGEHPIVVAADGDRITGTWSVNLSGQPTGDGGITLLGNATWSWHVTLLDGGVYKASMSSRNWPDGGGYFTFKSSWVADPMKQVLIAHGWQRRENAFARAWGALTGRR
;
A
#
# COMPACT_ATOMS: atom_id res chain seq x y z
N MET A 1 10.83 -7.61 -20.17
CA MET A 1 11.83 -7.59 -19.10
C MET A 1 11.67 -8.86 -18.29
N GLN A 2 12.75 -9.57 -17.98
CA GLN A 2 12.69 -10.69 -17.06
C GLN A 2 12.52 -10.14 -15.63
N PRO A 3 11.60 -10.67 -14.82
CA PRO A 3 11.40 -10.20 -13.45
C PRO A 3 12.63 -10.51 -12.60
N SER A 4 13.01 -9.58 -11.71
CA SER A 4 14.05 -9.84 -10.72
C SER A 4 13.64 -10.99 -9.78
N PRO A 5 14.61 -11.75 -9.23
CA PRO A 5 14.35 -12.74 -8.20
C PRO A 5 13.50 -12.20 -7.02
N LYS A 6 12.69 -13.08 -6.42
CA LYS A 6 11.85 -12.76 -5.24
C LYS A 6 12.65 -12.15 -4.09
N ALA A 7 13.87 -12.64 -3.87
CA ALA A 7 14.76 -12.13 -2.83
C ALA A 7 15.15 -10.67 -3.06
N ASP A 8 15.54 -10.32 -4.30
CA ASP A 8 16.00 -8.97 -4.64
C ASP A 8 14.86 -7.94 -4.52
N VAL A 9 13.67 -8.28 -5.03
CA VAL A 9 12.52 -7.39 -4.92
C VAL A 9 12.03 -7.27 -3.47
N THR A 10 12.11 -8.34 -2.67
CA THR A 10 11.78 -8.29 -1.23
C THR A 10 12.74 -7.37 -0.49
N ALA A 11 14.04 -7.48 -0.75
CA ALA A 11 15.05 -6.61 -0.15
C ALA A 11 14.81 -5.13 -0.53
N ALA A 12 14.52 -4.86 -1.80
CA ALA A 12 14.20 -3.51 -2.28
C ALA A 12 12.92 -2.95 -1.64
N LEU A 13 11.89 -3.77 -1.46
CA LEU A 13 10.66 -3.37 -0.77
C LEU A 13 10.91 -3.07 0.72
N ILE A 14 11.71 -3.89 1.41
CA ILE A 14 12.07 -3.66 2.82
C ILE A 14 12.84 -2.33 2.97
N ALA A 15 13.71 -2.01 2.01
CA ALA A 15 14.48 -0.77 2.01
C ALA A 15 13.64 0.52 1.94
N LEU A 16 12.37 0.43 1.52
CA LEU A 16 11.43 1.56 1.57
C LEU A 16 11.06 1.98 3.00
N THR A 17 11.36 1.14 4.00
CA THR A 17 11.03 1.41 5.39
C THR A 17 11.63 2.73 5.86
N GLY A 18 10.79 3.62 6.39
CA GLY A 18 11.20 4.93 6.90
C GLY A 18 11.56 5.96 5.82
N GLN A 19 11.34 5.66 4.53
CA GLN A 19 11.66 6.59 3.43
C GLN A 19 10.45 7.45 3.01
N GLY A 20 10.73 8.65 2.50
CA GLY A 20 9.75 9.56 1.92
C GLY A 20 9.01 10.46 2.92
N GLU A 21 8.07 11.25 2.40
CA GLU A 21 7.25 12.18 3.19
C GLU A 21 6.26 11.47 4.12
N HIS A 22 5.84 10.26 3.74
CA HIS A 22 4.95 9.41 4.51
C HIS A 22 5.66 8.10 4.84
N PRO A 23 6.50 8.06 5.88
CA PRO A 23 7.34 6.92 6.17
C PRO A 23 6.49 5.69 6.46
N ILE A 24 6.67 4.66 5.65
CA ILE A 24 6.01 3.36 5.82
C ILE A 24 6.94 2.39 6.54
N VAL A 25 6.37 1.37 7.16
CA VAL A 25 7.09 0.22 7.72
C VAL A 25 6.81 -0.98 6.86
N VAL A 26 7.83 -1.58 6.28
CA VAL A 26 7.68 -2.75 5.41
C VAL A 26 8.21 -3.99 6.12
N ALA A 27 7.37 -5.02 6.21
CA ALA A 27 7.73 -6.32 6.76
C ALA A 27 7.47 -7.42 5.72
N ALA A 28 8.33 -8.44 5.69
CA ALA A 28 8.18 -9.61 4.83
C ALA A 28 8.02 -10.88 5.66
N ASP A 29 7.07 -11.72 5.27
CA ASP A 29 6.80 -13.05 5.82
C ASP A 29 6.68 -14.04 4.65
N GLY A 30 7.78 -14.72 4.35
CA GLY A 30 7.93 -15.54 3.15
C GLY A 30 7.64 -14.75 1.87
N ASP A 31 6.65 -15.21 1.09
CA ASP A 31 6.22 -14.56 -0.15
C ASP A 31 5.29 -13.36 0.07
N ARG A 32 4.88 -13.07 1.31
CA ARG A 32 3.97 -11.97 1.64
C ARG A 32 4.73 -10.79 2.23
N ILE A 33 4.68 -9.65 1.55
CA ILE A 33 5.24 -8.38 2.00
C ILE A 33 4.10 -7.45 2.39
N THR A 34 4.21 -6.78 3.53
CA THR A 34 3.22 -5.81 4.02
C THR A 34 3.90 -4.48 4.27
N GLY A 35 3.52 -3.44 3.52
CA GLY A 35 3.84 -2.06 3.84
C GLY A 35 2.74 -1.47 4.71
N THR A 36 3.10 -0.85 5.82
CA THR A 36 2.16 -0.27 6.78
C THR A 36 2.48 1.19 7.01
N TRP A 37 1.47 2.03 6.97
CA TRP A 37 1.55 3.41 7.42
C TRP A 37 0.60 3.60 8.59
N SER A 38 1.08 4.23 9.64
CA SER A 38 0.28 4.53 10.82
C SER A 38 0.49 5.97 11.25
N VAL A 39 -0.60 6.63 11.63
CA VAL A 39 -0.56 7.98 12.20
C VAL A 39 -1.34 8.01 13.49
N ASN A 40 -0.75 8.66 14.50
CA ASN A 40 -1.46 9.01 15.71
C ASN A 40 -2.30 10.25 15.43
N LEU A 41 -3.62 10.11 15.59
CA LEU A 41 -4.56 11.19 15.38
C LEU A 41 -4.78 12.00 16.66
N SER A 42 -4.31 11.52 17.82
CA SER A 42 -4.39 12.22 19.10
C SER A 42 -3.71 13.59 19.04
N GLY A 43 -4.49 14.65 19.30
CA GLY A 43 -3.99 16.03 19.35
C GLY A 43 -4.01 16.77 18.01
N GLN A 44 -4.49 16.14 16.92
CA GLN A 44 -4.69 16.83 15.64
C GLN A 44 -5.98 17.67 15.69
N PRO A 45 -5.93 18.96 15.32
CA PRO A 45 -7.12 19.81 15.27
C PRO A 45 -8.03 19.39 14.11
N THR A 46 -9.32 19.15 14.38
CA THR A 46 -10.32 19.08 13.30
C THR A 46 -10.56 20.48 12.73
N GLY A 47 -10.67 20.58 11.41
CA GLY A 47 -10.79 21.86 10.68
C GLY A 47 -11.95 22.77 11.10
N ASP A 48 -12.96 22.22 11.78
CA ASP A 48 -14.07 22.97 12.36
C ASP A 48 -14.11 22.76 13.89
N GLY A 49 -13.68 23.77 14.65
CA GLY A 49 -14.29 24.04 15.97
C GLY A 49 -13.99 23.11 17.15
N GLY A 50 -12.80 22.51 17.25
CA GLY A 50 -12.26 22.10 18.56
C GLY A 50 -12.55 20.67 19.04
N ILE A 51 -12.90 19.74 18.15
CA ILE A 51 -12.85 18.32 18.49
C ILE A 51 -11.40 17.83 18.30
N THR A 52 -10.79 17.32 19.36
CA THR A 52 -9.49 16.64 19.25
C THR A 52 -9.77 15.24 18.73
N LEU A 53 -9.17 14.88 17.58
CA LEU A 53 -9.18 13.49 17.15
C LEU A 53 -8.50 12.64 18.23
N LEU A 54 -9.11 11.51 18.60
CA LEU A 54 -8.51 10.52 19.48
C LEU A 54 -8.46 9.20 18.71
N GLY A 55 -7.29 8.56 18.72
CA GLY A 55 -7.09 7.24 18.13
C GLY A 55 -5.92 7.16 17.15
N ASN A 56 -5.79 5.99 16.52
CA ASN A 56 -4.78 5.71 15.51
C ASN A 56 -5.44 5.30 14.20
N ALA A 57 -4.91 5.78 13.08
CA ALA A 57 -5.23 5.24 11.77
C ALA A 57 -4.06 4.38 11.30
N THR A 58 -4.37 3.14 10.89
CA THR A 58 -3.37 2.22 10.33
C THR A 58 -3.84 1.73 8.97
N TRP A 59 -2.93 1.75 8.01
CA TRP A 59 -3.15 1.32 6.64
C TRP A 59 -2.08 0.34 6.23
N SER A 60 -2.49 -0.83 5.77
CA SER A 60 -1.59 -1.89 5.36
C SER A 60 -1.87 -2.29 3.92
N TRP A 61 -0.83 -2.20 3.10
CA TRP A 61 -0.81 -2.72 1.74
C TRP A 61 -0.06 -4.05 1.73
N HIS A 62 -0.77 -5.12 1.40
CA HIS A 62 -0.20 -6.45 1.29
C HIS A 62 0.12 -6.78 -0.16
N VAL A 63 1.33 -7.26 -0.40
CA VAL A 63 1.81 -7.80 -1.67
C VAL A 63 2.15 -9.26 -1.43
N THR A 64 1.70 -10.14 -2.31
CA THR A 64 2.13 -11.54 -2.31
C THR A 64 2.80 -11.83 -3.63
N LEU A 65 4.10 -12.14 -3.59
CA LEU A 65 4.88 -12.51 -4.75
C LEU A 65 4.54 -13.93 -5.18
N LEU A 66 4.12 -14.10 -6.42
CA LEU A 66 3.87 -15.39 -7.03
C LEU A 66 5.03 -15.74 -7.96
N ASP A 67 5.05 -16.97 -8.45
CA ASP A 67 6.06 -17.38 -9.43
C ASP A 67 5.82 -16.73 -10.79
N GLY A 68 6.87 -16.63 -11.60
CA GLY A 68 6.79 -16.03 -12.94
C GLY A 68 6.71 -14.50 -12.97
N GLY A 69 7.10 -13.81 -11.89
CA GLY A 69 7.15 -12.33 -11.86
C GLY A 69 5.80 -11.65 -11.69
N VAL A 70 4.84 -12.35 -11.09
CA VAL A 70 3.48 -11.85 -10.89
C VAL A 70 3.23 -11.64 -9.40
N TYR A 71 2.50 -10.59 -9.01
CA TYR A 71 2.11 -10.37 -7.62
C TYR A 71 0.60 -10.19 -7.44
N LYS A 72 0.07 -10.65 -6.31
CA LYS A 72 -1.26 -10.24 -5.82
C LYS A 72 -1.10 -9.08 -4.85
N ALA A 73 -2.09 -8.20 -4.80
CA ALA A 73 -2.13 -7.15 -3.80
C ALA A 73 -3.52 -7.00 -3.19
N SER A 74 -3.56 -6.82 -1.89
CA SER A 74 -4.75 -6.49 -1.11
C SER A 74 -4.45 -5.34 -0.15
N MET A 75 -5.49 -4.64 0.27
CA MET A 75 -5.38 -3.52 1.19
C MET A 75 -6.25 -3.80 2.40
N SER A 76 -5.74 -3.47 3.59
CA SER A 76 -6.53 -3.43 4.82
C SER A 76 -6.33 -2.08 5.49
N SER A 77 -7.37 -1.64 6.19
CA SER A 77 -7.36 -0.40 6.94
C SER A 77 -8.05 -0.59 8.27
N ARG A 78 -7.52 0.09 9.28
CA ARG A 78 -8.10 0.12 10.62
C ARG A 78 -8.12 1.57 11.07
N ASN A 79 -9.32 2.15 11.06
CA ASN A 79 -9.56 3.51 11.51
C ASN A 79 -10.33 3.42 12.83
N TRP A 80 -9.75 3.94 13.91
CA TRP A 80 -10.43 4.09 15.21
C TRP A 80 -10.66 5.58 15.53
N PRO A 81 -11.47 6.32 14.77
CA PRO A 81 -11.90 7.64 15.22
C PRO A 81 -13.03 7.44 16.23
N ASP A 82 -12.70 7.37 17.52
CA ASP A 82 -13.71 7.29 18.59
C ASP A 82 -14.60 8.56 18.66
N GLY A 83 -14.20 9.65 18.00
CA GLY A 83 -14.87 10.96 18.03
C GLY A 83 -15.36 11.52 16.69
N GLY A 84 -15.38 10.72 15.60
CA GLY A 84 -16.03 11.13 14.34
C GLY A 84 -15.38 12.29 13.56
N GLY A 85 -14.11 12.63 13.79
CA GLY A 85 -13.43 13.66 13.02
C GLY A 85 -12.92 13.19 11.65
N TYR A 86 -12.74 14.15 10.75
CA TYR A 86 -12.24 13.92 9.38
C TYR A 86 -10.72 14.10 9.33
N PHE A 87 -10.02 13.14 8.72
CA PHE A 87 -8.61 13.28 8.36
C PHE A 87 -8.40 12.95 6.89
N THR A 88 -7.46 13.66 6.25
CA THR A 88 -7.11 13.39 4.85
C THR A 88 -6.20 12.17 4.79
N PHE A 89 -6.64 11.15 4.05
CA PHE A 89 -5.86 9.95 3.81
C PHE A 89 -5.87 9.60 2.32
N LYS A 90 -4.73 9.14 1.81
CA LYS A 90 -4.62 8.58 0.46
C LYS A 90 -3.90 7.24 0.50
N SER A 91 -4.55 6.19 -0.02
CA SER A 91 -3.95 4.84 -0.13
C SER A 91 -2.70 4.80 -1.01
N SER A 92 -2.56 5.78 -1.90
CA SER A 92 -1.35 6.00 -2.71
C SER A 92 -0.09 6.19 -1.88
N TRP A 93 -0.18 6.77 -0.67
CA TRP A 93 0.98 7.00 0.19
C TRP A 93 1.72 5.72 0.56
N VAL A 94 1.01 4.59 0.65
CA VAL A 94 1.60 3.28 0.91
C VAL A 94 1.75 2.48 -0.37
N ALA A 95 0.72 2.48 -1.22
CA ALA A 95 0.66 1.60 -2.37
C ALA A 95 1.63 2.01 -3.49
N ASP A 96 1.82 3.31 -3.74
CA ASP A 96 2.60 3.77 -4.88
C ASP A 96 4.12 3.56 -4.73
N PRO A 97 4.78 3.84 -3.59
CA PRO A 97 6.21 3.52 -3.46
C PRO A 97 6.47 2.01 -3.62
N MET A 98 5.60 1.16 -3.06
CA MET A 98 5.71 -0.30 -3.24
C MET A 98 5.50 -0.72 -4.70
N LYS A 99 4.53 -0.14 -5.42
CA LYS A 99 4.30 -0.41 -6.84
C LYS A 99 5.48 0.03 -7.70
N GLN A 100 6.10 1.17 -7.41
CA GLN A 100 7.25 1.66 -8.16
C GLN A 100 8.42 0.68 -8.08
N VAL A 101 8.71 0.14 -6.89
CA VAL A 101 9.72 -0.92 -6.73
C VAL A 101 9.34 -2.15 -7.54
N LEU A 102 8.10 -2.64 -7.44
CA LEU A 102 7.65 -3.81 -8.21
C LEU A 102 7.83 -3.60 -9.72
N ILE A 103 7.42 -2.44 -10.25
CA ILE A 103 7.56 -2.09 -11.67
C ILE A 103 9.03 -2.01 -12.09
N ALA A 104 9.88 -1.36 -11.28
CA ALA A 104 11.31 -1.24 -11.57
C ALA A 104 12.02 -2.60 -11.62
N HIS A 105 11.54 -3.57 -10.84
CA HIS A 105 12.03 -4.95 -10.83
C HIS A 105 11.31 -5.88 -11.83
N GLY A 106 10.47 -5.34 -12.71
CA GLY A 106 9.78 -6.10 -13.76
C GLY A 106 8.64 -7.00 -13.25
N TRP A 107 8.13 -6.75 -12.04
CA TRP A 107 7.00 -7.49 -11.46
C TRP A 107 5.67 -6.90 -11.89
N GLN A 108 4.74 -7.77 -12.27
CA GLN A 108 3.43 -7.38 -12.79
C GLN A 108 2.31 -7.78 -11.84
N ARG A 109 1.30 -6.91 -11.70
CA ARG A 109 0.12 -7.25 -10.89
C ARG A 109 -0.66 -8.35 -11.61
N ARG A 110 -1.06 -9.40 -10.89
CA ARG A 110 -2.02 -10.37 -11.39
C ARG A 110 -3.29 -9.63 -11.77
N GLU A 111 -3.62 -9.65 -13.06
CA GLU A 111 -4.89 -9.10 -13.52
C GLU A 111 -6.04 -9.83 -12.83
N ASN A 112 -6.90 -9.06 -12.15
CA ASN A 112 -8.19 -9.59 -11.74
C ASN A 112 -9.05 -9.76 -12.99
N ALA A 113 -9.86 -10.81 -13.04
CA ALA A 113 -10.79 -11.06 -14.16
C ALA A 113 -11.67 -9.83 -14.48
N PHE A 114 -11.97 -9.01 -13.47
CA PHE A 114 -12.69 -7.74 -13.61
C PHE A 114 -11.93 -6.67 -14.41
N ALA A 115 -10.60 -6.57 -14.27
CA ALA A 115 -9.79 -5.63 -15.04
C ALA A 115 -9.69 -6.05 -16.52
N ARG A 116 -9.64 -7.36 -16.81
CA ARG A 116 -9.77 -7.86 -18.18
C ARG A 116 -11.15 -7.59 -18.78
N ALA A 117 -12.20 -7.83 -18.00
CA ALA A 117 -13.57 -7.57 -18.45
C ALA A 117 -13.80 -6.08 -18.72
N TRP A 118 -13.27 -5.19 -17.88
CA TRP A 118 -13.37 -3.74 -18.09
C TRP A 118 -12.48 -3.24 -19.24
N GLY A 119 -11.27 -3.78 -19.42
CA GLY A 119 -10.41 -3.49 -20.57
C GLY A 119 -11.03 -3.97 -21.90
N ALA A 120 -11.68 -5.14 -21.89
CA ALA A 120 -12.44 -5.64 -23.03
C ALA A 120 -13.68 -4.77 -23.34
N LEU A 121 -14.35 -4.23 -22.31
CA LEU A 121 -15.51 -3.35 -22.47
C LEU A 121 -15.15 -1.91 -22.89
N THR A 122 -13.96 -1.42 -22.51
CA THR A 122 -13.52 -0.04 -22.79
C THR A 122 -12.61 0.09 -24.01
N GLY A 123 -12.28 -1.01 -24.69
CA GLY A 123 -11.64 -1.00 -26.00
C GLY A 123 -10.18 -0.53 -26.04
N ARG A 124 -9.51 -0.35 -24.89
CA ARG A 124 -8.07 -0.07 -24.85
C ARG A 124 -7.29 -1.38 -24.98
N ARG A 125 -6.93 -1.71 -26.22
CA ARG A 125 -5.78 -2.57 -26.54
C ARG A 125 -4.48 -1.79 -26.36
#